data_AF-A0A2T4TXQ3-F1
#
_entry.id   AF-A0A2T4TXQ3-F1
#
_cell.length_a   1.000
_cell.length_b   1.000
_cell.length_c   1.000
_cell.angle_alpha   90.00
_cell.angle_beta   90.00
_cell.angle_gamma   90.00
#
_symmetry.space_group_name_H-M   'P 1'
#
loop_
_entity.id
_entity.type
_entity.pdbx_description
1 polymer ?
#
loop_
_entity_poly.entity_id
_entity_poly.type
_entity_poly.pdbx_seq_one_letter_code
_entity_poly.pdbx_strand_id
1 'polypeptide(L)'
;MPYEIRYHPEVRKVLARLDASMHRRILEAIEALKENPYRGQKLREVHVGQWRLRVGPYRIRYDIAEDEVFILRIGHRREIYR
;
A
#
# COMPACT_ATOMS: atom_id res chain seq x y z
N MET A 1 -4.41 7.64 -18.23
CA MET A 1 -5.43 7.92 -17.19
C MET A 1 -4.81 7.61 -15.84
N PRO A 2 -5.17 8.28 -14.73
CA PRO A 2 -4.67 7.91 -13.42
C PRO A 2 -5.20 6.53 -13.03
N TYR A 3 -4.39 5.71 -12.36
CA TYR A 3 -4.79 4.40 -11.86
C TYR A 3 -5.88 4.55 -10.78
N GLU A 4 -6.82 3.62 -10.72
CA GLU A 4 -7.84 3.57 -9.67
C GLU A 4 -7.32 2.79 -8.44
N ILE A 5 -7.53 3.33 -7.24
CA ILE A 5 -7.13 2.65 -6.01
C ILE A 5 -8.27 1.78 -5.47
N ARG A 6 -8.02 0.47 -5.36
CA ARG A 6 -8.90 -0.49 -4.69
C ARG A 6 -8.31 -0.88 -3.34
N TYR A 7 -9.13 -0.92 -2.30
CA TYR A 7 -8.70 -1.26 -0.94
C TYR A 7 -9.26 -2.62 -0.52
N HIS A 8 -8.40 -3.51 -0.04
CA HIS A 8 -8.85 -4.70 0.67
C HIS A 8 -9.62 -4.29 1.95
N PRO A 9 -10.71 -4.99 2.34
CA PRO A 9 -11.52 -4.60 3.49
C PRO A 9 -10.73 -4.43 4.79
N GLU A 10 -9.69 -5.24 5.02
CA GLU A 10 -8.84 -5.13 6.20
C GLU A 10 -7.99 -3.86 6.22
N VAL A 11 -7.59 -3.34 5.06
CA VAL A 11 -6.80 -2.11 4.97
C VAL A 11 -7.59 -0.92 5.52
N ARG A 12 -8.89 -0.86 5.24
CA ARG A 12 -9.77 0.19 5.78
C ARG A 12 -9.77 0.18 7.31
N LYS A 13 -9.79 -1.00 7.93
CA LYS A 13 -9.72 -1.16 9.39
C LYS A 13 -8.37 -0.72 9.95
N VAL A 14 -7.27 -1.01 9.25
CA VAL A 14 -5.93 -0.57 9.66
C VAL A 14 -5.82 0.95 9.61
N LEU A 15 -6.22 1.58 8.50
CA LEU A 15 -6.19 3.04 8.33
C LEU A 15 -6.97 3.76 9.44
N ALA A 16 -8.14 3.23 9.82
CA ALA A 16 -8.97 3.79 10.88
C ALA A 16 -8.32 3.74 12.27
N ARG A 17 -7.32 2.89 12.49
CA ARG A 17 -6.62 2.73 13.78
C ARG A 17 -5.30 3.48 13.87
N LEU A 18 -4.83 4.05 12.75
CA LEU A 18 -3.60 4.84 12.73
C LEU A 18 -3.81 6.19 13.42
N ASP A 19 -2.75 6.71 14.03
CA ASP A 19 -2.74 8.11 14.46
C ASP A 19 -2.87 9.05 13.25
N ALA A 20 -3.36 10.27 13.48
CA ALA A 20 -3.68 11.21 12.41
C ALA A 20 -2.48 11.55 11.50
N SER A 21 -1.27 11.60 12.07
CA SER A 21 -0.05 11.90 11.31
C SER A 21 0.28 10.74 10.37
N MET A 22 0.28 9.52 10.89
CA MET A 22 0.57 8.34 10.08
C MET A 22 -0.51 8.03 9.04
N HIS A 23 -1.78 8.22 9.40
CA HIS A 23 -2.91 8.10 8.47
C HIS A 23 -2.70 9.01 7.25
N ARG A 24 -2.42 10.29 7.48
CA ARG A 24 -2.20 11.26 6.41
C ARG A 24 -1.04 10.87 5.50
N ARG A 25 0.10 10.52 6.09
CA ARG A 25 1.30 10.10 5.33
C ARG A 25 1.06 8.87 4.47
N ILE A 26 0.27 7.92 4.98
CA ILE A 26 -0.10 6.72 4.22
C ILE A 26 -1.04 7.07 3.08
N LEU A 27 -2.06 7.90 3.31
CA LEU A 27 -2.98 8.32 2.25
C LEU A 27 -2.25 9.07 1.14
N GLU A 28 -1.39 10.05 1.47
CA GLU A 28 -0.57 10.76 0.49
C GLU A 28 0.29 9.81 -0.35
N ALA A 29 0.88 8.80 0.29
CA ALA A 29 1.68 7.80 -0.40
C ALA A 29 0.85 6.90 -1.34
N ILE A 30 -0.39 6.58 -0.97
CA ILE A 30 -1.32 5.80 -1.80
C ILE A 30 -1.87 6.64 -2.95
N GLU A 31 -2.24 7.89 -2.71
CA GLU A 31 -2.72 8.80 -3.76
C GLU A 31 -1.67 8.97 -4.85
N ALA A 32 -0.40 9.06 -4.47
CA ALA A 32 0.68 9.16 -5.43
C ALA A 32 0.97 7.86 -6.22
N LEU A 33 0.28 6.74 -5.91
CA LEU A 33 0.27 5.55 -6.76
C LEU A 33 -0.69 5.70 -7.95
N LYS A 34 -1.68 6.61 -7.89
CA LYS A 34 -2.57 6.89 -9.02
C LYS A 34 -1.81 7.42 -10.24
N GLU A 35 -0.75 8.19 -9.99
CA GLU A 35 0.09 8.77 -11.04
C GLU A 35 1.21 7.81 -11.48
N ASN A 36 1.84 7.12 -10.52
CA ASN A 36 2.91 6.17 -10.79
C ASN A 36 2.87 5.00 -9.80
N PRO A 37 2.19 3.90 -10.15
CA PRO A 37 2.06 2.76 -9.25
C PRO A 37 3.37 1.95 -9.13
N TYR A 38 4.33 2.14 -10.04
CA TYR A 38 5.59 1.41 -10.08
C TYR A 38 6.69 1.99 -9.17
N ARG A 39 6.37 3.04 -8.39
CA ARG A 39 7.30 3.69 -7.45
C ARG A 39 7.69 2.84 -6.24
N GLY A 40 6.95 1.75 -5.97
CA GLY A 40 7.29 0.78 -4.94
C GLY A 40 8.39 -0.18 -5.40
N GLN A 41 8.89 -0.99 -4.47
CA GLN A 41 9.82 -2.06 -4.80
C GLN A 41 9.04 -3.31 -5.19
N LYS A 42 9.28 -3.84 -6.40
CA LYS A 42 8.81 -5.16 -6.79
C LYS A 42 9.59 -6.24 -6.02
N LEU A 43 8.87 -7.13 -5.37
CA LEU A 43 9.38 -8.25 -4.61
C LEU A 43 9.49 -9.48 -5.52
N ARG A 44 10.56 -10.25 -5.33
CA ARG A 44 10.77 -11.51 -6.04
C ARG A 44 10.01 -12.62 -5.34
N GLU A 45 9.58 -13.64 -6.10
CA GLU A 45 8.94 -14.87 -5.58
C GLU A 45 7.64 -14.64 -4.81
N VAL A 46 7.02 -13.48 -5.00
CA VAL A 46 5.72 -13.13 -4.44
C VAL A 46 4.70 -13.15 -5.57
N HIS A 47 3.59 -13.86 -5.38
CA HIS A 47 2.49 -13.90 -6.35
C HIS A 47 1.42 -12.84 -6.07
N VAL A 48 1.17 -12.53 -4.79
CA VAL A 48 0.18 -11.54 -4.34
C VAL A 48 0.83 -10.52 -3.41
N GLY A 49 0.56 -9.24 -3.64
CA GLY A 49 1.25 -8.12 -3.00
C GLY A 49 2.69 -8.02 -3.45
N GLN A 50 2.91 -8.15 -4.76
CA GLN A 50 4.22 -8.13 -5.41
C GLN A 50 4.94 -6.81 -5.22
N TRP A 51 4.21 -5.71 -5.00
CA TRP A 51 4.79 -4.40 -4.79
C TRP A 51 4.79 -4.01 -3.33
N ARG A 52 5.86 -3.32 -2.93
CA ARG A 52 6.04 -2.81 -1.58
C ARG A 52 6.37 -1.33 -1.59
N LEU A 53 5.48 -0.51 -1.03
CA LEU A 53 5.75 0.90 -0.75
C LEU A 53 6.17 1.07 0.72
N ARG A 54 7.21 1.84 0.97
CA ARG A 54 7.68 2.17 2.32
C ARG A 54 7.16 3.54 2.73
N VAL A 55 6.48 3.60 3.87
CA VAL A 55 6.01 4.87 4.47
C VAL A 55 6.46 4.90 5.93
N GLY A 56 7.63 5.51 6.18
CA GLY A 56 8.25 5.52 7.49
C GLY A 56 8.45 4.09 8.05
N PRO A 57 7.84 3.75 9.21
CA PRO A 57 7.92 2.41 9.77
C PRO A 57 6.87 1.43 9.21
N TYR A 58 5.90 1.89 8.40
CA TYR A 58 4.91 1.03 7.77
C TYR A 58 5.37 0.55 6.40
N ARG A 59 4.85 -0.60 5.97
CA ARG A 59 4.91 -1.03 4.57
C ARG A 59 3.51 -1.28 4.05
N ILE A 60 3.31 -0.94 2.79
CA ILE A 60 2.08 -1.16 2.03
C ILE A 60 2.41 -2.22 0.99
N ARG A 61 1.70 -3.35 1.04
CA ARG A 61 1.75 -4.40 0.02
C ARG A 61 0.58 -4.19 -0.93
N TYR A 62 0.89 -4.14 -2.22
CA TYR A 62 -0.11 -3.90 -3.25
C TYR A 62 0.22 -4.64 -4.54
N ASP A 63 -0.78 -4.78 -5.39
CA ASP A 63 -0.64 -5.27 -6.76
C ASP A 63 -1.13 -4.22 -7.75
N ILE A 64 -0.69 -4.38 -8.99
CA ILE A 64 -1.07 -3.53 -10.12
C ILE A 64 -1.64 -4.48 -11.16
N ALA A 65 -2.88 -4.25 -11.58
CA ALA A 65 -3.52 -5.01 -12.65
C ALA A 65 -4.33 -4.06 -13.51
N GLU A 66 -4.09 -4.11 -14.82
CA GLU A 66 -4.68 -3.18 -15.79
C GLU A 66 -4.44 -1.72 -15.34
N ASP A 67 -5.51 -0.95 -15.11
CA ASP A 67 -5.47 0.43 -14.62
C ASP A 67 -5.83 0.54 -13.13
N GLU A 68 -5.77 -0.56 -12.38
CA GLU A 68 -6.10 -0.60 -10.95
C GLU A 68 -4.87 -0.93 -10.07
N VAL A 69 -4.85 -0.31 -8.90
CA VAL A 69 -3.89 -0.57 -7.82
C VAL A 69 -4.64 -1.14 -6.63
N PHE A 70 -4.34 -2.39 -6.30
CA PHE A 70 -4.97 -3.09 -5.19
C PHE A 70 -4.12 -2.97 -3.94
N ILE A 71 -4.55 -2.15 -2.98
CA ILE A 71 -3.93 -2.05 -1.66
C ILE A 71 -4.38 -3.24 -0.81
N LEU A 72 -3.48 -4.21 -0.62
CA LEU A 72 -3.80 -5.49 -0.01
C LEU A 72 -3.55 -5.50 1.49
N ARG A 73 -2.43 -4.92 1.93
CA ARG A 73 -2.04 -4.91 3.34
C ARG A 73 -1.24 -3.67 3.70
N ILE A 74 -1.54 -3.11 4.87
CA ILE A 74 -0.74 -2.07 5.51
C ILE A 74 -0.35 -2.62 6.87
N GLY A 75 0.94 -2.58 7.18
CA GLY A 75 1.43 -3.11 8.45
C GLY A 75 2.72 -2.45 8.89
N HIS A 76 2.94 -2.43 10.20
CA HIS A 76 4.18 -1.93 10.75
C HIS A 76 5.33 -2.88 10.39
N ARG A 77 6.57 -2.37 10.30
CA ARG A 77 7.76 -3.18 9.96
C ARG A 77 7.93 -4.42 10.83
N ARG A 78 7.47 -4.35 12.08
CA ARG A 78 7.56 -5.43 13.06
C ARG A 78 6.53 -6.54 12.84
N GLU A 79 5.45 -6.24 12.13
CA GLU A 79 4.33 -7.17 11.89
C GLU A 79 4.45 -7.88 10.54
N ILE A 80 5.16 -7.29 9.57
CA ILE A 80 5.29 -7.85 8.21
C ILE A 80 6.44 -8.87 8.09
N TYR A 81 7.36 -8.90 9.05
CA TYR A 81 8.44 -9.89 9.12
C TYR A 81 8.24 -10.92 10.24
N ARG A 82 7.04 -10.95 10.84
CA ARG A 82 6.63 -12.01 11.76
C ARG A 82 5.76 -13.01 11.04
#